data_AF-A0A483CUU9-F1
#
_entry.id   AF-A0A483CUU9-F1
#
_cell.length_a   1.000
_cell.length_b   1.000
_cell.length_c   1.000
_cell.angle_alpha   90.00
_cell.angle_beta   90.00
_cell.angle_gamma   90.00
#
_symmetry.space_group_name_H-M   'P 1'
#
loop_
_entity.id
_entity.type
_entity.pdbx_description
1 polymer ?
#
loop_
_entity_poly.entity_id
_entity_poly.type
_entity_poly.pdbx_seq_one_letter_code
_entity_poly.pdbx_strand_id
1 'polypeptide(L)'
;MADKTSPASGWPLIKGDFHSGDANSCVAVVTMGSHLDEQAICDAGAALCGSCKTENLGLEKVIANVISNPNIRFVITCGTEVKGHLSGQTLIALHANGVEGGKVVGSKGAIPFIENLDDSAIKRFQAQVELVDIMEAEDLGAIKAKINELAGKDPGAFGEPPMVIEVKEAEGGAAGAAVAGANPQFLEIEKRLDEIETKIEFVNAEVAQRVGRKIGRDIGILYGLVAGLTVFMILVFLLPKLM
;
A
#
# COMPACT_ATOMS: atom_id res chain seq x y z
N MET A 1 29.93 4.93 7.75
CA MET A 1 28.47 4.74 7.90
C MET A 1 27.81 5.85 7.11
N ALA A 2 26.67 5.61 6.47
CA ALA A 2 25.97 6.64 5.71
C ALA A 2 25.47 7.74 6.66
N ASP A 3 25.53 9.00 6.23
CA ASP A 3 25.06 10.13 7.03
C ASP A 3 23.54 10.04 7.20
N LYS A 4 23.03 10.30 8.41
CA LYS A 4 21.60 10.23 8.74
C LYS A 4 21.12 11.52 9.36
N THR A 5 19.87 11.87 9.11
CA THR A 5 19.21 13.04 9.70
C THR A 5 17.91 12.62 10.37
N SER A 6 17.45 13.41 11.34
CA SER A 6 16.16 13.14 11.97
C SER A 6 15.02 13.37 10.97
N PRO A 7 14.07 12.44 10.84
CA PRO A 7 12.84 12.69 10.10
C PRO A 7 12.00 13.77 10.80
N ALA A 8 10.89 14.17 10.19
CA ALA A 8 9.93 15.05 10.84
C ALA A 8 9.46 14.47 12.19
N SER A 9 9.20 15.34 13.16
CA SER A 9 8.76 14.91 14.49
C SER A 9 7.44 14.16 14.42
N GLY A 10 7.41 12.92 14.88
CA GLY A 10 6.22 12.05 14.83
C GLY A 10 6.03 11.31 13.51
N TRP A 11 7.05 11.27 12.65
CA TRP A 11 7.02 10.49 11.41
C TRP A 11 6.73 8.99 11.65
N PRO A 12 5.93 8.32 10.78
CA PRO A 12 5.19 8.87 9.64
C PRO A 12 3.98 9.75 10.04
N LEU A 13 3.79 10.88 9.36
CA LEU A 13 2.81 11.91 9.76
C LEU A 13 1.41 11.64 9.18
N ILE A 14 1.36 11.15 7.94
CA ILE A 14 0.10 10.95 7.23
C ILE A 14 -0.36 9.52 7.46
N LYS A 15 -1.60 9.35 7.94
CA LYS A 15 -2.18 8.04 8.22
C LYS A 15 -2.51 7.30 6.92
N GLY A 16 -2.34 5.99 6.96
CA GLY A 16 -2.61 5.08 5.85
C GLY A 16 -2.46 3.63 6.28
N ASP A 17 -2.57 2.73 5.31
CA ASP A 17 -2.38 1.30 5.51
C ASP A 17 -0.91 0.93 5.25
N PHE A 18 -0.10 1.03 6.30
CA PHE A 18 1.33 0.74 6.25
C PHE A 18 1.87 0.30 7.63
N HIS A 19 3.04 -0.31 7.60
CA HIS A 19 3.90 -0.54 8.75
C HIS A 19 5.14 0.35 8.64
N SER A 20 5.64 0.82 9.77
CA SER A 20 6.91 1.55 9.86
C SER A 20 7.99 0.66 10.47
N GLY A 21 9.20 0.74 9.90
CA GLY A 21 10.40 0.08 10.40
C GLY A 21 11.39 1.10 10.97
N ASP A 22 12.67 0.90 10.71
CA ASP A 22 13.72 1.84 11.13
C ASP A 22 13.65 3.14 10.32
N ALA A 23 13.39 4.25 11.00
CA ALA A 23 13.33 5.57 10.38
C ALA A 23 14.66 6.04 9.76
N ASN A 24 15.79 5.41 10.10
CA ASN A 24 17.08 5.67 9.46
C ASN A 24 17.32 4.82 8.21
N SER A 25 16.46 3.85 7.89
CA SER A 25 16.58 3.08 6.66
C SER A 25 16.39 3.97 5.43
N CYS A 26 17.10 3.64 4.35
CA CYS A 26 17.03 4.36 3.08
C CYS A 26 15.98 3.83 2.11
N VAL A 27 15.23 2.79 2.47
CA VAL A 27 14.30 2.10 1.56
C VAL A 27 12.87 2.20 2.06
N ALA A 28 11.96 2.66 1.20
CA ALA A 28 10.51 2.47 1.37
C ALA A 28 9.98 1.49 0.33
N VAL A 29 8.91 0.77 0.66
CA VAL A 29 8.30 -0.24 -0.22
C VAL A 29 6.82 0.04 -0.38
N VAL A 30 6.34 0.06 -1.62
CA VAL A 30 4.94 0.23 -1.97
C VAL A 30 4.45 -1.03 -2.69
N THR A 31 3.56 -1.79 -2.03
CA THR A 31 3.09 -3.10 -2.50
C THR A 31 1.92 -3.03 -3.49
N MET A 32 1.56 -1.81 -3.91
CA MET A 32 0.49 -1.51 -4.86
C MET A 32 -0.82 -2.23 -4.51
N GLY A 33 -1.32 -3.10 -5.39
CA GLY A 33 -2.56 -3.85 -5.20
C GLY A 33 -2.43 -5.10 -4.33
N SER A 34 -1.21 -5.50 -3.96
CA SER A 34 -0.97 -6.72 -3.18
C SER A 34 -1.00 -6.46 -1.68
N HIS A 35 -1.60 -7.39 -0.96
CA HIS A 35 -1.48 -7.52 0.48
C HIS A 35 -0.39 -8.56 0.77
N LEU A 36 0.77 -8.08 1.21
CA LEU A 36 1.92 -8.93 1.52
C LEU A 36 2.11 -9.00 3.03
N ASP A 37 3.22 -9.55 3.51
CA ASP A 37 3.59 -9.43 4.92
C ASP A 37 4.42 -8.15 5.09
N GLU A 38 3.76 -7.00 5.21
CA GLU A 38 4.44 -5.70 5.27
C GLU A 38 5.32 -5.57 6.52
N GLN A 39 4.94 -6.20 7.63
CA GLN A 39 5.78 -6.26 8.83
C GLN A 39 7.09 -7.01 8.54
N ALA A 40 7.03 -8.16 7.88
CA ALA A 40 8.25 -8.89 7.50
C ALA A 40 9.12 -8.15 6.48
N ILE A 41 8.55 -7.22 5.71
CA ILE A 41 9.28 -6.32 4.80
C ILE A 41 9.98 -5.20 5.59
N CYS A 42 9.30 -4.60 6.58
CA CYS A 42 9.92 -3.65 7.52
C CYS A 42 11.04 -4.31 8.34
N ASP A 43 10.83 -5.52 8.85
CA ASP A 43 11.84 -6.29 9.59
C ASP A 43 13.06 -6.64 8.73
N ALA A 44 12.91 -6.67 7.40
CA ALA A 44 14.01 -6.86 6.46
C ALA A 44 14.80 -5.58 6.17
N GLY A 45 14.42 -4.46 6.79
CA GLY A 45 15.16 -3.20 6.73
C GLY A 45 14.49 -2.10 5.90
N ALA A 46 13.20 -2.19 5.59
CA ALA A 46 12.46 -1.05 5.02
C ALA A 46 12.06 -0.05 6.12
N ALA A 47 12.20 1.25 5.85
CA ALA A 47 11.72 2.32 6.73
C ALA A 47 10.19 2.36 6.81
N LEU A 48 9.54 2.06 5.70
CA LEU A 48 8.09 2.11 5.53
C LEU A 48 7.67 1.07 4.50
N CYS A 49 6.60 0.32 4.77
CA CYS A 49 6.01 -0.61 3.82
C CYS A 49 4.48 -0.54 3.89
N GLY A 50 3.81 -0.35 2.76
CA GLY A 50 2.36 -0.31 2.70
C GLY A 50 1.79 -0.43 1.30
N SER A 51 0.47 -0.63 1.24
CA SER A 51 -0.25 -0.72 -0.04
C SER A 51 -0.61 0.66 -0.58
N CYS A 52 -0.71 0.79 -1.90
CA CYS A 52 -1.18 2.01 -2.54
C CYS A 52 -2.07 1.69 -3.73
N LYS A 53 -3.37 1.90 -3.55
CA LYS A 53 -4.40 1.46 -4.52
C LYS A 53 -4.88 2.54 -5.47
N THR A 54 -4.75 3.81 -5.10
CA THR A 54 -5.24 4.93 -5.90
C THR A 54 -4.07 5.77 -6.44
N GLU A 55 -4.22 6.20 -7.68
CA GLU A 55 -3.26 6.98 -8.47
C GLU A 55 -3.28 8.49 -8.18
N ASN A 56 -3.98 8.89 -7.12
CA ASN A 56 -4.17 10.26 -6.66
C ASN A 56 -3.83 10.37 -5.15
N LEU A 57 -4.82 10.44 -4.26
CA LEU A 57 -4.66 10.58 -2.81
C LEU A 57 -3.72 9.52 -2.21
N GLY A 58 -3.76 8.28 -2.69
CA GLY A 58 -2.83 7.23 -2.26
C GLY A 58 -1.38 7.62 -2.52
N LEU A 59 -1.06 8.08 -3.73
CA LEU A 59 0.27 8.57 -4.10
C LEU A 59 0.66 9.82 -3.32
N GLU A 60 -0.28 10.73 -3.05
CA GLU A 60 -0.03 11.93 -2.24
C GLU A 60 0.43 11.57 -0.83
N LYS A 61 -0.25 10.59 -0.20
CA LYS A 61 0.11 10.09 1.13
C LYS A 61 1.49 9.41 1.13
N VAL A 62 1.79 8.62 0.10
CA VAL A 62 3.11 7.98 -0.08
C VAL A 62 4.19 9.06 -0.17
N ILE A 63 4.03 10.02 -1.08
CA ILE A 63 5.02 11.07 -1.32
C ILE A 63 5.23 11.93 -0.07
N ALA A 64 4.15 12.36 0.60
CA ALA A 64 4.23 13.19 1.80
C ALA A 64 4.97 12.48 2.95
N ASN A 65 4.74 11.18 3.16
CA ASN A 65 5.49 10.41 4.14
C ASN A 65 6.94 10.18 3.71
N VAL A 66 7.25 10.04 2.42
CA VAL A 66 8.63 9.88 1.95
C VAL A 66 9.46 11.17 2.13
N ILE A 67 8.96 12.32 1.66
CA ILE A 67 9.73 13.58 1.70
C ILE A 67 9.86 14.17 3.12
N SER A 68 9.02 13.73 4.06
CA SER A 68 9.15 14.05 5.49
C SER A 68 10.18 13.18 6.23
N ASN A 69 10.84 12.25 5.53
CA ASN A 69 12.00 11.51 6.03
C ASN A 69 13.16 11.55 5.01
N PRO A 70 14.15 12.46 5.16
CA PRO A 70 15.27 12.57 4.24
C PRO A 70 16.17 11.34 4.16
N ASN A 71 16.08 10.40 5.12
CA ASN A 71 16.85 9.17 5.06
C ASN A 71 16.38 8.26 3.94
N ILE A 72 15.11 8.33 3.53
CA ILE A 72 14.56 7.49 2.45
C ILE A 72 15.08 8.02 1.11
N ARG A 73 15.87 7.18 0.43
CA ARG A 73 16.54 7.46 -0.86
C ARG A 73 16.09 6.53 -1.97
N PHE A 74 15.40 5.46 -1.64
CA PHE A 74 14.86 4.50 -2.59
C PHE A 74 13.40 4.21 -2.26
N VAL A 75 12.56 4.16 -3.28
CA VAL A 75 11.20 3.66 -3.17
C VAL A 75 11.04 2.49 -4.13
N ILE A 76 10.78 1.31 -3.58
CA ILE A 76 10.51 0.11 -4.36
C ILE A 76 9.02 0.04 -4.68
N THR A 77 8.68 -0.20 -5.95
CA THR A 77 7.32 -0.56 -6.35
C THR A 77 7.26 -2.06 -6.63
N CYS A 78 6.38 -2.77 -5.93
CA CYS A 78 6.19 -4.22 -6.08
C CYS A 78 4.71 -4.61 -5.93
N GLY A 79 4.43 -5.90 -6.06
CA GLY A 79 3.06 -6.42 -6.07
C GLY A 79 2.36 -6.30 -7.42
N THR A 80 1.11 -6.71 -7.42
CA THR A 80 0.19 -6.70 -8.55
C THR A 80 -0.26 -5.27 -8.84
N GLU A 81 -0.23 -4.86 -10.11
CA GLU A 81 -0.75 -3.55 -10.50
C GLU A 81 -2.27 -3.43 -10.29
N VAL A 82 -2.70 -2.23 -9.92
CA VAL A 82 -4.12 -1.96 -9.64
C VAL A 82 -4.84 -1.69 -10.95
N LYS A 83 -5.73 -2.59 -11.36
CA LYS A 83 -6.50 -2.41 -12.61
C LYS A 83 -7.34 -1.13 -12.56
N GLY A 84 -7.36 -0.39 -13.66
CA GLY A 84 -8.06 0.89 -13.77
C GLY A 84 -7.25 2.06 -13.21
N HIS A 85 -6.84 1.98 -11.95
CA HIS A 85 -6.05 3.03 -11.29
C HIS A 85 -4.62 3.12 -11.84
N LEU A 86 -3.97 1.99 -12.08
CA LEU A 86 -2.57 1.89 -12.52
C LEU A 86 -1.64 2.74 -11.64
N SER A 87 -1.77 2.58 -10.32
CA SER A 87 -1.08 3.42 -9.33
C SER A 87 0.44 3.28 -9.40
N GLY A 88 0.96 2.07 -9.66
CA GLY A 88 2.40 1.87 -9.82
C GLY A 88 2.94 2.59 -11.05
N GLN A 89 2.31 2.38 -12.20
CA GLN A 89 2.64 3.10 -13.43
C GLN A 89 2.52 4.62 -13.28
N THR A 90 1.51 5.10 -12.55
CA THR A 90 1.30 6.53 -12.31
C THR A 90 2.40 7.11 -11.41
N LEU A 91 2.81 6.41 -10.35
CA LEU A 91 3.91 6.86 -9.51
C LEU A 91 5.23 6.96 -10.30
N ILE A 92 5.49 5.98 -11.17
CA ILE A 92 6.66 5.99 -12.06
C ILE A 92 6.59 7.19 -13.02
N ALA A 93 5.44 7.45 -13.61
CA ALA A 93 5.24 8.59 -14.51
C ALA A 93 5.37 9.94 -13.78
N LEU A 94 4.86 10.04 -12.54
CA LEU A 94 4.99 11.23 -11.68
C LEU A 94 6.45 11.51 -11.36
N HIS A 95 7.22 10.49 -10.98
CA HIS A 95 8.65 10.67 -10.71
C HIS A 95 9.42 11.09 -11.97
N ALA A 96 9.14 10.47 -13.12
CA ALA A 96 9.86 10.79 -14.35
C ALA A 96 9.49 12.17 -14.94
N ASN A 97 8.21 12.55 -14.92
CA ASN A 97 7.68 13.64 -15.73
C ASN A 97 6.99 14.75 -14.92
N GLY A 98 6.69 14.53 -13.65
CA GLY A 98 5.94 15.48 -12.82
C GLY A 98 4.47 15.60 -13.21
N VAL A 99 3.91 16.79 -12.97
CA VAL A 99 2.50 17.11 -13.21
C VAL A 99 2.34 18.36 -14.09
N GLU A 100 1.24 18.43 -14.84
CA GLU A 100 0.82 19.60 -15.60
C GLU A 100 -0.64 19.91 -15.26
N GLY A 101 -0.91 21.07 -14.65
CA GLY A 101 -2.25 21.42 -14.18
C GLY A 101 -2.83 20.42 -13.17
N GLY A 102 -1.97 19.84 -12.32
CA GLY A 102 -2.32 18.79 -11.35
C GLY A 102 -2.36 17.37 -11.95
N LYS A 103 -2.43 17.21 -13.27
CA LYS A 103 -2.45 15.88 -13.90
C LYS A 103 -1.05 15.30 -14.02
N VAL A 104 -0.85 14.04 -13.65
CA VAL A 104 0.42 13.32 -13.84
C VAL A 104 0.70 13.10 -15.32
N VAL A 105 1.86 13.59 -15.78
CA VAL A 105 2.25 13.54 -17.19
C VAL A 105 2.70 12.12 -17.54
N GLY A 106 2.01 11.51 -18.52
CA GLY A 106 2.31 10.14 -18.98
C GLY A 106 1.66 9.02 -18.16
N SER A 107 0.81 9.36 -17.18
CA SER A 107 -0.02 8.36 -16.49
C SER A 107 -1.12 7.81 -17.42
N LYS A 108 -1.38 6.51 -17.29
CA LYS A 108 -2.49 5.79 -17.92
C LYS A 108 -3.63 5.49 -16.95
N GLY A 109 -3.51 5.92 -15.69
CA GLY A 109 -4.56 5.79 -14.67
C GLY A 109 -5.83 6.54 -15.05
N ALA A 110 -6.94 6.18 -14.42
CA ALA A 110 -8.25 6.75 -14.73
C ALA A 110 -8.34 8.22 -14.31
N ILE A 111 -7.87 8.56 -13.09
CA ILE A 111 -7.95 9.88 -12.48
C ILE A 111 -6.60 10.26 -11.84
N PRO A 112 -5.52 10.43 -12.63
CA PRO A 112 -4.17 10.66 -12.11
C PRO A 112 -3.93 12.15 -11.83
N PHE A 113 -4.67 12.70 -10.87
CA PHE A 113 -4.57 14.09 -10.44
C PHE A 113 -4.02 14.19 -9.02
N ILE A 114 -3.07 15.10 -8.84
CA ILE A 114 -2.46 15.47 -7.57
C ILE A 114 -2.94 16.88 -7.23
N GLU A 115 -3.67 17.00 -6.13
CA GLU A 115 -4.35 18.22 -5.70
C GLU A 115 -3.76 18.79 -4.39
N ASN A 116 -3.22 17.93 -3.53
CA ASN A 116 -2.70 18.31 -2.21
C ASN A 116 -1.19 18.61 -2.22
N LEU A 117 -0.45 18.15 -3.22
CA LEU A 117 1.00 18.38 -3.32
C LEU A 117 1.30 19.46 -4.35
N ASP A 118 2.10 20.46 -3.96
CA ASP A 118 2.57 21.49 -4.86
C ASP A 118 3.79 21.03 -5.70
N ASP A 119 4.16 21.84 -6.70
CA ASP A 119 5.32 21.57 -7.57
C ASP A 119 6.63 21.40 -6.77
N SER A 120 6.76 22.05 -5.61
CA SER A 120 7.96 21.98 -4.78
C SER A 120 8.09 20.61 -4.12
N ALA A 121 6.98 20.05 -3.66
CA ALA A 121 6.88 18.71 -3.11
C ALA A 121 7.22 17.64 -4.13
N ILE A 122 6.70 17.78 -5.34
CA ILE A 122 6.93 16.83 -6.44
C ILE A 122 8.40 16.87 -6.84
N LYS A 123 8.99 18.06 -7.03
CA LYS A 123 10.42 18.20 -7.32
C LYS A 123 11.29 17.66 -6.19
N ARG A 124 10.90 17.88 -4.93
CA ARG A 124 11.58 17.32 -3.77
C ARG A 124 11.57 15.79 -3.81
N PHE A 125 10.42 15.18 -4.08
CA PHE A 125 10.32 13.73 -4.22
C PHE A 125 11.21 13.20 -5.35
N GLN A 126 11.15 13.82 -6.54
CA GLN A 126 11.96 13.46 -7.70
C GLN A 126 13.47 13.50 -7.42
N ALA A 127 13.93 14.53 -6.69
CA ALA A 127 15.34 14.69 -6.34
C ALA A 127 15.78 13.79 -5.17
N GLN A 128 14.89 13.52 -4.23
CA GLN A 128 15.21 12.79 -3.00
C GLN A 128 15.40 11.30 -3.25
N VAL A 129 14.52 10.68 -4.05
CA VAL A 129 14.48 9.21 -4.22
C VAL A 129 14.76 8.74 -5.63
N GLU A 130 15.33 7.56 -5.73
CA GLU A 130 15.29 6.72 -6.93
C GLU A 130 14.11 5.75 -6.83
N LEU A 131 13.30 5.66 -7.88
CA LEU A 131 12.27 4.62 -7.99
C LEU A 131 12.88 3.33 -8.51
N VAL A 132 12.64 2.23 -7.80
CA VAL A 132 13.11 0.89 -8.17
C VAL A 132 11.89 0.01 -8.45
N ASP A 133 11.62 -0.16 -9.74
CA ASP A 133 10.46 -0.92 -10.20
C ASP A 133 10.77 -2.42 -10.28
N ILE A 134 10.06 -3.21 -9.48
CA ILE A 134 10.04 -4.67 -9.55
C ILE A 134 8.59 -5.18 -9.65
N MET A 135 7.70 -4.42 -10.27
CA MET A 135 6.27 -4.73 -10.36
C MET A 135 5.98 -6.12 -10.91
N GLU A 136 4.83 -6.63 -10.44
CA GLU A 136 4.35 -8.01 -10.47
C GLU A 136 5.17 -9.00 -9.61
N ALA A 137 6.18 -8.54 -8.86
CA ALA A 137 6.85 -9.37 -7.85
C ALA A 137 6.08 -9.38 -6.52
N GLU A 138 5.65 -10.58 -6.10
CA GLU A 138 5.02 -10.84 -4.78
C GLU A 138 5.87 -11.76 -3.89
N ASP A 139 6.99 -12.26 -4.39
CA ASP A 139 7.90 -13.11 -3.61
C ASP A 139 8.68 -12.29 -2.57
N LEU A 140 8.44 -12.59 -1.29
CA LEU A 140 9.12 -11.92 -0.18
C LEU A 140 10.64 -12.11 -0.24
N GLY A 141 11.13 -13.24 -0.74
CA GLY A 141 12.57 -13.47 -0.90
C GLY A 141 13.22 -12.45 -1.83
N ALA A 142 12.63 -12.23 -3.01
CA ALA A 142 13.06 -11.25 -3.99
C ALA A 142 12.97 -9.81 -3.45
N ILE A 143 11.88 -9.46 -2.77
CA ILE A 143 11.70 -8.12 -2.18
C ILE A 143 12.77 -7.86 -1.12
N LYS A 144 13.00 -8.83 -0.21
CA LYS A 144 14.05 -8.72 0.83
C LYS A 144 15.45 -8.63 0.24
N ALA A 145 15.73 -9.40 -0.81
CA ALA A 145 17.01 -9.30 -1.52
C ALA A 145 17.22 -7.91 -2.12
N LYS A 146 16.17 -7.31 -2.70
CA LYS A 146 16.24 -5.95 -3.27
C LYS A 146 16.45 -4.89 -2.19
N ILE A 147 15.77 -5.00 -1.04
CA ILE A 147 15.98 -4.11 0.11
C ILE A 147 17.45 -4.15 0.55
N ASN A 148 18.01 -5.35 0.74
CA ASN A 148 19.40 -5.52 1.14
C ASN A 148 20.39 -4.95 0.11
N GLU A 149 20.11 -5.13 -1.18
CA GLU A 149 20.92 -4.54 -2.26
C GLU A 149 20.95 -3.01 -2.17
N LEU A 150 19.79 -2.37 -1.97
CA LEU A 150 19.68 -0.91 -1.90
C LEU A 150 20.23 -0.34 -0.59
N ALA A 151 20.06 -1.06 0.53
CA ALA A 151 20.70 -0.72 1.80
C ALA A 151 22.24 -0.73 1.68
N GLY A 152 22.80 -1.65 0.88
CA GLY A 152 24.24 -1.65 0.55
C GLY A 152 24.69 -0.48 -0.32
N LYS A 153 23.76 0.25 -0.95
CA LYS A 153 23.99 1.42 -1.81
C LYS A 153 23.54 2.73 -1.16
N ASP A 154 23.30 2.73 0.15
CA ASP A 154 22.80 3.89 0.89
C ASP A 154 23.69 5.13 0.70
N PRO A 155 23.21 6.17 0.00
CA PRO A 155 23.98 7.38 -0.25
C PRO A 155 23.96 8.35 0.95
N GLY A 156 23.30 7.98 2.05
CA GLY A 156 23.01 8.87 3.19
C GLY A 156 21.76 9.71 2.98
N ALA A 157 21.41 10.49 3.99
CA ALA A 157 20.26 11.38 3.98
C ALA A 157 20.33 12.39 2.83
N PHE A 158 19.17 12.76 2.33
CA PHE A 158 19.05 13.87 1.39
C PHE A 158 19.49 15.18 2.06
N GLY A 159 20.22 16.02 1.31
CA GLY A 159 20.93 17.20 1.85
C GLY A 159 20.05 18.36 2.31
N GLU A 160 18.74 18.16 2.39
CA GLU A 160 17.76 19.16 2.81
C GLU A 160 16.92 18.62 3.98
N PRO A 161 16.40 19.50 4.86
CA PRO A 161 15.59 19.08 6.00
C PRO A 161 14.28 18.38 5.58
N PRO A 162 13.62 17.64 6.49
CA PRO A 162 12.31 17.06 6.26
C PRO A 162 11.31 18.09 5.70
N MET A 163 10.59 17.74 4.63
CA MET A 163 9.50 18.55 4.10
C MET A 163 8.17 17.98 4.60
N VAL A 164 7.38 18.78 5.31
CA VAL A 164 6.08 18.38 5.85
C VAL A 164 4.98 19.07 5.06
N ILE A 165 4.02 18.28 4.58
CA ILE A 165 2.87 18.76 3.81
C ILE A 165 1.61 18.19 4.42
N GLU A 166 0.58 19.01 4.51
CA GLU A 166 -0.76 18.57 4.88
C GLU A 166 -1.44 17.94 3.66
N VAL A 167 -1.71 16.64 3.73
CA VAL A 167 -2.56 15.96 2.75
C VAL A 167 -3.97 15.96 3.32
N LYS A 168 -4.88 16.72 2.71
CA LYS A 168 -6.28 16.74 3.13
C LYS A 168 -6.93 15.44 2.66
N GLU A 169 -7.40 14.64 3.60
CA GLU A 169 -8.35 13.59 3.25
C GLU A 169 -9.61 14.29 2.75
N ALA A 170 -10.01 14.03 1.52
CA ALA A 170 -11.36 14.38 1.12
C ALA A 170 -12.30 13.63 2.08
N GLU A 171 -13.00 14.36 2.95
CA GLU A 171 -14.22 13.83 3.56
C GLU A 171 -15.03 13.24 2.40
N GLY A 172 -15.34 11.94 2.47
CA GLY A 172 -15.91 11.19 1.35
C GLY A 172 -16.93 12.02 0.57
N GLY A 173 -16.56 12.35 -0.67
CA GLY A 173 -17.37 13.16 -1.58
C GLY A 173 -16.86 14.57 -1.83
N ALA A 174 -15.70 14.72 -2.48
CA ALA A 174 -15.40 15.90 -3.29
C ALA A 174 -14.21 15.68 -4.25
N ALA A 175 -14.25 14.67 -5.11
CA ALA A 175 -13.57 14.78 -6.41
C ALA A 175 -14.47 15.66 -7.29
N GLY A 176 -14.32 16.98 -7.17
CA GLY A 176 -15.34 17.88 -7.67
C GLY A 176 -14.95 19.34 -7.70
N ALA A 177 -13.68 19.66 -8.00
CA ALA A 177 -13.33 21.04 -8.32
C ALA A 177 -12.00 21.16 -9.09
N ALA A 178 -11.95 20.68 -10.33
CA ALA A 178 -11.35 21.40 -11.48
C ALA A 178 -11.25 20.50 -12.73
N VAL A 179 -12.39 20.06 -13.27
CA VAL A 179 -12.46 19.78 -14.71
C VAL A 179 -13.19 20.94 -15.35
N ALA A 180 -12.43 21.95 -15.77
CA ALA A 180 -12.93 22.94 -16.72
C ALA A 180 -13.31 22.20 -18.01
N GLY A 181 -14.58 21.75 -18.10
CA GLY A 181 -15.15 21.19 -19.33
C GLY A 181 -16.05 19.95 -19.21
N ALA A 182 -16.35 19.41 -18.02
CA ALA A 182 -17.18 18.20 -17.94
C ALA A 182 -18.69 18.49 -18.04
N ASN A 183 -19.33 17.94 -19.08
CA ASN A 183 -20.77 17.93 -19.30
C ASN A 183 -21.49 17.33 -18.05
N PRO A 184 -22.60 17.93 -17.54
CA PRO A 184 -23.33 17.47 -16.36
C PRO A 184 -23.67 15.97 -16.31
N GLN A 185 -23.79 15.31 -17.46
CA GLN A 185 -24.01 13.86 -17.55
C GLN A 185 -22.83 13.03 -17.03
N PHE A 186 -21.59 13.51 -17.16
CA PHE A 186 -20.41 12.76 -16.75
C PHE A 186 -20.33 12.64 -15.22
N LEU A 187 -20.62 13.73 -14.52
CA LEU A 187 -20.67 13.78 -13.06
C LEU A 187 -21.77 12.86 -12.49
N GLU A 188 -22.88 12.69 -13.20
CA GLU A 188 -23.94 11.74 -12.80
C GLU A 188 -23.53 10.28 -13.02
N ILE A 189 -22.78 10.00 -14.08
CA ILE A 189 -22.24 8.66 -14.36
C ILE A 189 -21.19 8.28 -13.30
N GLU A 190 -20.33 9.21 -12.89
CA GLU A 190 -19.33 9.00 -11.82
C GLU A 190 -19.99 8.68 -10.48
N LYS A 191 -21.00 9.46 -10.05
CA LYS A 191 -21.74 9.14 -8.82
C LYS A 191 -22.35 7.75 -8.84
N ARG A 192 -22.87 7.31 -10.00
CA ARG A 192 -23.40 5.95 -10.16
C ARG A 192 -22.31 4.88 -10.10
N LEU A 193 -21.10 5.17 -10.59
CA LEU A 193 -19.96 4.27 -10.50
C LEU A 193 -19.49 4.11 -9.05
N ASP A 194 -19.37 5.20 -8.29
CA ASP A 194 -19.01 5.16 -6.85
C ASP A 194 -20.03 4.36 -6.03
N GLU A 195 -21.33 4.54 -6.32
CA GLU A 195 -22.39 3.76 -5.69
C GLU A 195 -22.29 2.26 -6.02
N ILE A 196 -21.83 1.92 -7.23
CA ILE A 196 -21.63 0.53 -7.65
C ILE A 196 -20.41 -0.05 -6.92
N GLU A 197 -19.31 0.69 -6.83
CA GLU A 197 -18.09 0.24 -6.16
C GLU A 197 -18.32 -0.01 -4.67
N THR A 198 -18.98 0.92 -3.99
CA THR A 198 -19.38 0.75 -2.58
C THR A 198 -20.21 -0.52 -2.37
N LYS A 199 -21.14 -0.83 -3.30
CA LYS A 199 -21.93 -2.06 -3.25
C LYS A 199 -21.08 -3.30 -3.51
N ILE A 200 -20.10 -3.23 -4.41
CA ILE A 200 -19.16 -4.34 -4.67
C ILE A 200 -18.32 -4.63 -3.43
N GLU A 201 -17.77 -3.61 -2.76
CA GLU A 201 -17.01 -3.78 -1.53
C GLU A 201 -17.85 -4.44 -0.43
N PHE A 202 -19.08 -3.97 -0.25
CA PHE A 202 -20.01 -4.56 0.70
C PHE A 202 -20.32 -6.03 0.37
N VAL A 203 -20.57 -6.35 -0.90
CA VAL A 203 -20.82 -7.73 -1.35
C VAL A 203 -19.59 -8.61 -1.14
N ASN A 204 -18.38 -8.12 -1.43
CA ASN A 204 -17.14 -8.85 -1.22
C ASN A 204 -16.92 -9.16 0.27
N ALA A 205 -17.16 -8.18 1.15
CA ALA A 205 -17.09 -8.38 2.58
C ALA A 205 -18.12 -9.41 3.07
N GLU A 206 -19.35 -9.36 2.55
CA GLU A 206 -20.40 -10.31 2.88
C GLU A 206 -20.09 -11.73 2.39
N VAL A 207 -19.56 -11.86 1.17
CA VAL A 207 -19.11 -13.12 0.58
C VAL A 207 -17.97 -13.70 1.41
N ALA A 208 -16.96 -12.90 1.79
CA ALA A 208 -15.86 -13.34 2.64
C ALA A 208 -16.36 -13.87 3.99
N GLN A 209 -17.30 -13.18 4.63
CA GLN A 209 -17.93 -13.66 5.88
C GLN A 209 -18.76 -14.94 5.70
N ARG A 210 -19.48 -15.10 4.58
CA ARG A 210 -20.23 -16.33 4.28
C ARG A 210 -19.28 -17.51 4.03
N VAL A 211 -18.22 -17.30 3.26
CA VAL A 211 -17.20 -18.32 2.96
C VAL A 211 -16.48 -18.72 4.24
N GLY A 212 -16.05 -17.75 5.06
CA GLY A 212 -15.44 -18.02 6.36
C GLY A 212 -16.34 -18.84 7.29
N ARG A 213 -17.63 -18.52 7.38
CA ARG A 213 -18.60 -19.31 8.17
C ARG A 213 -18.79 -20.74 7.62
N LYS A 214 -18.84 -20.92 6.30
CA LYS A 214 -18.96 -22.27 5.70
C LYS A 214 -17.72 -23.10 6.00
N ILE A 215 -16.53 -22.55 5.73
CA ILE A 215 -15.26 -23.24 5.99
C ILE A 215 -15.11 -23.58 7.47
N GLY A 216 -15.37 -22.62 8.37
CA GLY A 216 -15.30 -22.86 9.81
C GLY A 216 -16.25 -23.95 10.30
N ARG A 217 -17.48 -24.00 9.77
CA ARG A 217 -18.44 -25.06 10.09
C ARG A 217 -17.99 -26.42 9.58
N ASP A 218 -17.54 -26.50 8.33
CA ASP A 218 -17.17 -27.78 7.72
C ASP A 218 -15.90 -28.36 8.38
N ILE A 219 -14.94 -27.50 8.73
CA ILE A 219 -13.76 -27.86 9.54
C ILE A 219 -14.19 -28.32 10.95
N GLY A 220 -15.11 -27.61 11.60
CA GLY A 220 -15.61 -27.97 12.93
C GLY A 220 -16.30 -29.33 12.97
N ILE A 221 -17.13 -29.64 11.97
CA ILE A 221 -17.78 -30.95 11.83
C ILE A 221 -16.74 -32.06 11.66
N LEU A 222 -15.74 -31.85 10.80
CA LEU A 222 -14.68 -32.83 10.57
C LEU A 222 -13.91 -33.15 11.86
N TYR A 223 -13.43 -32.12 12.56
CA TYR A 223 -12.68 -32.33 13.82
C TYR A 223 -13.55 -32.95 14.91
N GLY A 224 -14.81 -32.54 15.02
CA GLY A 224 -15.75 -33.13 15.98
C GLY A 224 -15.96 -34.62 15.74
N LEU A 225 -16.08 -35.04 14.48
CA LEU A 225 -16.27 -36.44 14.11
C LEU A 225 -15.02 -37.27 14.41
N VAL A 226 -13.82 -36.78 14.06
CA VAL A 226 -12.55 -37.47 14.33
C VAL A 226 -12.31 -37.60 15.85
N ALA A 227 -12.52 -36.53 16.61
CA ALA A 227 -12.38 -36.57 18.06
C ALA A 227 -13.38 -37.56 18.69
N GLY A 228 -14.65 -37.52 18.26
CA GLY A 228 -15.68 -38.45 18.71
C GLY A 228 -15.34 -39.91 18.45
N LEU A 229 -14.89 -40.25 17.23
CA LEU A 229 -14.46 -41.61 16.89
C LEU A 229 -13.24 -42.06 17.69
N THR A 230 -12.30 -41.15 17.95
CA THR A 230 -11.11 -41.44 18.75
C THR A 230 -11.49 -41.79 20.19
N VAL A 231 -12.34 -40.97 20.82
CA VAL A 231 -12.86 -41.23 22.17
C VAL A 231 -13.66 -42.53 22.21
N PHE A 232 -14.50 -42.78 21.20
CA PHE A 232 -15.26 -44.03 21.09
C PHE A 232 -14.34 -45.26 21.00
N MET A 233 -13.30 -45.22 20.17
CA MET A 233 -12.31 -46.31 20.09
C MET A 233 -11.61 -46.52 21.44
N ILE A 234 -11.25 -45.45 22.15
CA ILE A 234 -10.63 -45.55 23.48
C ILE A 234 -11.57 -46.25 24.46
N LEU A 235 -12.84 -45.85 24.51
CA LEU A 235 -13.84 -46.45 25.41
C LEU A 235 -14.10 -47.93 25.09
N VAL A 236 -14.16 -48.31 23.82
CA VAL A 236 -14.52 -49.67 23.40
C VAL A 236 -13.33 -50.63 23.45
N PHE A 237 -12.14 -50.19 23.02
CA PHE A 237 -11.00 -51.10 22.84
C PHE A 237 -9.93 -50.98 23.93
N LEU A 238 -9.71 -49.78 24.47
CA LEU A 238 -8.66 -49.54 25.47
C LEU A 238 -9.18 -49.70 26.89
N LEU A 239 -10.38 -49.21 27.19
CA LEU A 239 -10.94 -49.25 28.54
C LEU A 239 -11.14 -50.68 29.09
N PRO A 240 -11.64 -51.66 28.31
CA PRO A 240 -11.79 -53.05 28.77
C PRO A 240 -10.47 -53.81 28.90
N LYS A 241 -9.36 -53.28 28.37
CA LYS A 241 -8.02 -53.87 28.54
C LYS A 241 -7.24 -53.27 29.72
N LEU A 242 -7.75 -52.18 30.29
CA LEU A 242 -7.19 -51.47 31.44
C LEU A 242 -7.90 -51.83 32.76
N MET A 243 -9.11 -52.38 32.69
CA MET A 243 -9.83 -53.04 33.79
C MET A 243 -9.54 -54.54 33.79
#